data_AF-A0A1Q3MSB0-F1
#
_entry.id   AF-A0A1Q3MSB0-F1
#
_cell.length_a   1.000
_cell.length_b   1.000
_cell.length_c   1.000
_cell.angle_alpha   90.00
_cell.angle_beta   90.00
_cell.angle_gamma   90.00
#
_symmetry.space_group_name_H-M   'P 1'
#
loop_
_entity.id
_entity.type
_entity.pdbx_description
1 polymer ?
#
loop_
_entity_poly.entity_id
_entity_poly.type
_entity_poly.pdbx_seq_one_letter_code
_entity_poly.pdbx_strand_id
1 'polypeptide(L)'
;MSEQRPTVSVRYYLNLEESQDGFALVTFGKKTFSRFLTPVISIAIIGWGIYLGFSDVGRYYVALGAFFLIMQGLMRYWLLPMLFKRQFIRYQFGKSEQGIDLYQDHFELYATGKKQTAQYAEVQSFA
;
A
#
# COMPACT_ATOMS: atom_id res chain seq x y z
N MET A 1 -7.51 -34.05 26.66
CA MET A 1 -7.52 -33.68 25.24
C MET A 1 -6.17 -33.03 24.95
N SER A 2 -5.18 -33.81 24.51
CA SER A 2 -3.87 -33.28 24.12
C SER A 2 -4.03 -32.52 22.81
N GLU A 3 -3.81 -31.21 22.81
CA GLU A 3 -3.80 -30.44 21.56
C GLU A 3 -2.71 -31.02 20.65
N GLN A 4 -3.11 -31.54 19.48
CA GLN A 4 -2.17 -32.00 18.46
C GLN A 4 -1.35 -30.79 18.01
N ARG A 5 -0.07 -30.77 18.38
CA ARG A 5 0.86 -29.76 17.91
C ARG A 5 1.31 -30.12 16.48
N PRO A 6 1.33 -29.16 15.54
CA PRO A 6 1.89 -29.41 14.22
C PRO A 6 3.37 -29.82 14.37
N THR A 7 3.78 -30.79 13.55
CA THR A 7 5.17 -31.26 13.53
C THR A 7 6.07 -30.21 12.91
N VAL A 8 5.56 -29.49 11.91
CA VAL A 8 6.22 -28.33 11.30
C VAL A 8 5.16 -27.25 11.10
N SER A 9 5.46 -26.02 11.50
CA SER A 9 4.61 -24.85 11.26
C SER A 9 5.46 -23.78 10.58
N VAL A 10 5.04 -23.37 9.39
CA VAL A 10 5.64 -22.25 8.66
C VAL A 10 4.56 -21.22 8.46
N ARG A 11 4.72 -20.06 9.09
CA ARG A 11 3.77 -18.95 8.98
C ARG A 11 4.50 -17.71 8.52
N TYR A 12 4.00 -17.14 7.44
CA TYR A 12 4.45 -15.85 6.92
C TYR A 12 3.37 -14.81 7.18
N TYR A 13 3.82 -13.70 7.76
CA TYR A 13 3.00 -12.52 8.03
C TYR A 13 3.53 -11.40 7.15
N LEU A 14 2.63 -10.79 6.38
CA LEU A 14 2.96 -9.62 5.59
C LEU A 14 3.37 -8.47 6.51
N ASN A 15 4.61 -7.99 6.35
CA ASN A 15 5.12 -6.91 7.18
C ASN A 15 4.58 -5.55 6.72
N LEU A 16 4.64 -4.58 7.64
CA LEU A 16 4.21 -3.22 7.38
C LEU A 16 4.97 -2.59 6.20
N GLU A 17 6.26 -2.88 6.07
CA GLU A 17 7.12 -2.35 5.01
C GLU A 17 6.69 -2.84 3.62
N GLU A 18 6.49 -4.15 3.45
CA GLU A 18 6.03 -4.74 2.18
C GLU A 18 4.64 -4.23 1.80
N SER A 19 3.78 -4.03 2.80
CA SER A 19 2.44 -3.47 2.59
C SER A 19 2.49 -1.98 2.19
N GLN A 20 3.46 -1.22 2.71
CA GLN A 20 3.70 0.17 2.32
C GLN A 20 4.26 0.28 0.91
N ASP A 21 5.18 -0.60 0.53
CA ASP A 21 5.75 -0.66 -0.81
C ASP A 21 4.68 -1.06 -1.85
N GLY A 22 3.88 -2.08 -1.56
CA GLY A 22 2.74 -2.47 -2.40
C GLY A 22 1.71 -1.34 -2.53
N PHE A 23 1.41 -0.65 -1.44
CA PHE A 23 0.52 0.52 -1.46
C PHE A 23 1.09 1.67 -2.31
N ALA A 24 2.38 1.99 -2.16
CA ALA A 24 3.05 3.01 -2.95
C ALA A 24 3.02 2.65 -4.44
N LEU A 25 3.21 1.37 -4.78
CA LEU A 25 3.16 0.87 -6.14
C LEU A 25 1.77 1.02 -6.78
N VAL A 26 0.72 0.68 -6.04
CA VAL A 26 -0.68 0.75 -6.51
C VAL A 26 -1.17 2.19 -6.60
N THR A 27 -0.82 3.05 -5.63
CA THR A 27 -1.38 4.40 -5.52
C THR A 27 -0.63 5.42 -6.34
N PHE A 28 0.69 5.29 -6.42
CA PHE A 28 1.49 6.18 -7.28
C PHE A 28 1.56 5.69 -8.73
N GLY A 29 1.03 4.49 -9.00
CA GLY A 29 0.88 3.91 -10.33
C GLY A 29 2.20 3.50 -10.97
N LYS A 30 2.15 2.50 -11.87
CA LYS A 30 3.33 2.06 -12.65
C LYS A 30 3.88 3.14 -13.60
N LYS A 31 3.10 4.16 -13.96
CA LYS A 31 3.50 5.19 -14.92
C LYS A 31 4.02 6.44 -14.20
N THR A 32 5.34 6.51 -14.08
CA THR A 32 6.10 7.62 -13.48
C THR A 32 5.78 8.98 -14.10
N PHE A 33 5.32 9.04 -15.36
CA PHE A 33 5.08 10.31 -16.07
C PHE A 33 3.79 11.04 -15.65
N SER A 34 2.67 10.32 -15.50
CA SER A 34 1.40 10.94 -15.07
C SER A 34 1.48 11.49 -13.64
N ARG A 35 2.45 10.99 -12.87
CA ARG A 35 2.81 11.43 -11.51
C ARG A 35 3.20 12.91 -11.42
N PHE A 36 3.70 13.49 -12.51
CA PHE A 36 4.20 14.86 -12.58
C PHE A 36 3.26 15.85 -13.26
N LEU A 37 2.17 15.39 -13.87
CA LEU A 37 1.26 16.27 -14.59
C LEU A 37 0.66 17.35 -13.68
N THR A 38 0.16 16.96 -12.51
CA THR A 38 -0.45 17.88 -11.55
C THR A 38 0.52 18.94 -11.01
N PRO A 39 1.76 18.61 -10.57
CA PRO A 39 2.72 19.63 -10.15
C PRO A 39 3.20 20.50 -11.32
N VAL A 40 3.31 19.96 -12.53
CA VAL A 40 3.66 20.75 -13.73
C VAL A 40 2.59 21.80 -14.02
N ILE A 41 1.30 21.45 -13.91
CA ILE A 41 0.20 22.40 -14.07
C ILE A 41 0.27 23.49 -12.99
N SER A 42 0.52 23.13 -11.73
CA SER A 42 0.69 24.12 -10.65
C SER A 42 1.83 25.10 -10.94
N ILE A 43 2.98 24.61 -11.43
CA ILE A 43 4.12 25.46 -11.83
C ILE A 43 3.74 26.37 -12.99
N ALA A 44 3.01 25.87 -13.99
CA ALA A 44 2.54 26.67 -15.12
C ALA A 44 1.61 27.80 -14.67
N ILE A 45 0.71 27.55 -13.71
CA ILE A 45 -0.17 28.58 -13.11
C ILE A 45 0.65 29.66 -12.40
N ILE A 46 1.70 29.27 -11.66
CA ILE A 46 2.61 30.23 -11.01
C ILE A 46 3.32 31.07 -12.07
N GLY A 47 3.89 30.44 -13.10
CA GLY A 47 4.59 31.13 -14.19
C GLY A 47 3.68 32.12 -14.92
N TRP A 48 2.43 31.73 -15.15
CA TRP A 48 1.40 32.61 -15.72
C TRP A 48 1.08 33.80 -14.80
N GLY A 49 0.93 33.55 -13.49
CA GLY A 49 0.70 34.60 -12.50
C GLY A 49 1.85 35.61 -12.41
N ILE A 50 3.10 35.13 -12.52
CA ILE A 50 4.29 36.00 -12.58
C ILE A 50 4.28 36.83 -13.87
N TYR A 51 3.95 36.21 -15.01
CA TYR A 51 3.88 36.88 -16.31
C TYR A 51 2.82 38.02 -16.32
N LEU A 52 1.68 37.81 -15.67
CA LEU A 52 0.65 38.85 -15.52
C LEU A 52 1.03 39.99 -14.57
N GLY A 53 2.11 39.86 -13.80
CA GLY A 53 2.57 40.85 -12.84
C GLY A 53 1.92 40.75 -11.45
N PHE A 54 2.67 41.13 -10.42
CA PHE A 54 2.27 41.01 -9.01
C PHE A 54 1.28 42.08 -8.51
N SER A 55 1.04 43.13 -9.29
CA SER A 55 0.22 44.27 -8.88
C SER A 55 -1.29 44.02 -8.99
N ASP A 56 -1.69 43.06 -9.84
CA ASP A 56 -3.09 42.77 -10.18
C ASP A 56 -3.46 41.31 -9.88
N VAL A 57 -4.29 40.70 -10.73
CA VAL A 57 -4.83 39.35 -10.59
C VAL A 57 -3.71 38.29 -10.51
N GLY A 58 -2.52 38.58 -11.06
CA GLY A 58 -1.36 37.69 -11.08
C GLY A 58 -0.94 37.18 -9.70
N ARG A 59 -1.03 38.00 -8.65
CA ARG A 59 -0.71 37.59 -7.27
C ARG A 59 -1.58 36.43 -6.77
N TYR A 60 -2.84 36.38 -7.19
CA TYR A 60 -3.77 35.33 -6.80
C TYR A 60 -3.44 34.02 -7.50
N TYR A 61 -3.04 34.07 -8.77
CA TYR A 61 -2.58 32.87 -9.49
C TYR A 61 -1.29 32.31 -8.90
N VAL A 62 -0.34 33.17 -8.54
CA VAL A 62 0.89 32.75 -7.85
C VAL A 62 0.57 32.11 -6.50
N ALA A 63 -0.25 32.75 -5.67
CA ALA A 63 -0.64 32.22 -4.37
C ALA A 63 -1.39 30.89 -4.48
N LEU A 64 -2.33 30.79 -5.43
CA LEU A 64 -3.11 29.58 -5.69
C LEU A 64 -2.23 28.43 -6.18
N GLY A 65 -1.34 28.69 -7.14
CA GLY A 65 -0.41 27.68 -7.66
C GLY A 65 0.57 27.19 -6.58
N ALA A 66 1.10 28.11 -5.76
CA ALA A 66 1.96 27.76 -4.63
C ALA A 66 1.20 26.93 -3.58
N PHE A 67 -0.03 27.31 -3.25
CA PHE A 67 -0.89 26.56 -2.34
C PHE A 67 -1.14 25.14 -2.85
N PHE A 68 -1.48 24.97 -4.13
CA PHE A 68 -1.67 23.65 -4.72
C PHE A 68 -0.39 22.81 -4.69
N LEU A 69 0.76 23.40 -5.00
CA LEU A 69 2.05 22.70 -4.94
C LEU A 69 2.35 22.20 -3.52
N ILE A 70 2.17 23.06 -2.52
CA ILE A 70 2.40 22.71 -1.11
C ILE A 70 1.42 21.62 -0.68
N MET A 71 0.12 21.77 -0.97
CA MET A 71 -0.89 20.78 -0.61
C MET A 71 -0.68 19.45 -1.32
N GLN A 72 -0.27 19.43 -2.59
CA GLN A 72 0.08 18.21 -3.32
C GLN A 72 1.27 17.50 -2.65
N GLY A 73 2.31 18.25 -2.26
CA GLY A 73 3.45 17.71 -1.52
C GLY A 73 3.03 17.13 -0.17
N LEU A 74 2.25 17.88 0.60
CA LEU A 74 1.80 17.48 1.93
C LEU A 74 0.91 16.22 1.87
N MET A 75 -0.04 16.18 0.94
CA MET A 75 -0.88 15.01 0.76
C MET A 75 -0.05 13.78 0.36
N ARG A 76 0.92 13.97 -0.53
CA ARG A 76 1.73 12.89 -1.08
C ARG A 76 2.70 12.30 -0.07
N TYR A 77 3.51 13.14 0.57
CA TYR A 77 4.64 12.70 1.37
C TYR A 77 4.28 12.53 2.85
N TRP A 78 3.15 13.09 3.32
CA TRP A 78 2.78 13.03 4.72
C TRP A 78 1.40 12.43 4.98
N LEU A 79 0.35 12.96 4.35
CA LEU A 79 -1.03 12.57 4.67
C LEU A 79 -1.33 11.12 4.25
N LEU A 80 -1.03 10.76 3.00
CA LEU A 80 -1.19 9.39 2.50
C LEU A 80 -0.43 8.38 3.37
N PRO A 81 0.89 8.46 3.57
CA PRO A 81 1.60 7.46 4.37
C PRO A 81 1.10 7.40 5.83
N MET A 82 0.72 8.54 6.43
CA MET A 82 0.16 8.55 7.79
C MET A 82 -1.20 7.83 7.86
N LEU A 83 -2.11 8.12 6.92
CA LEU A 83 -3.43 7.48 6.87
C LEU A 83 -3.29 5.98 6.60
N PHE A 84 -2.39 5.58 5.71
CA PHE A 84 -2.10 4.18 5.43
C PHE A 84 -1.54 3.44 6.62
N LYS A 85 -0.57 4.03 7.34
CA LYS A 85 -0.06 3.46 8.59
C LYS A 85 -1.19 3.26 9.61
N ARG A 86 -2.07 4.25 9.78
CA ARG A 86 -3.22 4.14 10.69
C ARG A 86 -4.22 3.07 10.27
N GLN A 87 -4.54 3.00 8.98
CA GLN A 87 -5.43 1.97 8.44
C GLN A 87 -4.82 0.57 8.55
N PHE A 88 -3.53 0.41 8.28
CA PHE A 88 -2.83 -0.86 8.42
C PHE A 88 -2.89 -1.37 9.86
N ILE A 89 -2.62 -0.52 10.84
CA ILE A 89 -2.70 -0.89 12.27
C ILE A 89 -4.13 -1.23 12.68
N ARG A 90 -5.11 -0.41 12.26
CA ARG A 90 -6.51 -0.56 12.67
C ARG A 90 -7.19 -1.78 12.05
N TYR A 91 -6.91 -2.06 10.78
CA TYR A 91 -7.53 -3.16 10.05
C TYR A 91 -6.65 -4.41 9.95
N GLN A 92 -5.44 -4.38 10.55
CA GLN A 92 -4.47 -5.47 10.46
C GLN A 92 -4.33 -6.00 9.03
N PHE A 93 -4.10 -5.12 8.06
CA PHE A 93 -3.88 -5.51 6.65
C PHE A 93 -2.68 -6.49 6.47
N GLY A 94 -1.94 -6.81 7.55
CA GLY A 94 -0.92 -7.85 7.65
C GLY A 94 -1.37 -9.20 8.25
N LYS A 95 -2.67 -9.47 8.47
CA LYS A 95 -3.16 -10.84 8.73
C LYS A 95 -3.55 -11.59 7.45
N SER A 96 -2.91 -11.28 6.32
CA SER A 96 -2.80 -12.30 5.25
C SER A 96 -1.79 -13.34 5.76
N GLU A 97 -2.25 -14.14 6.72
CA GLU A 97 -1.53 -15.31 7.19
C GLU A 97 -1.47 -16.27 6.01
N GLN A 98 -0.28 -16.40 5.44
CA GLN A 98 0.03 -17.44 4.49
C GLN A 98 0.96 -18.41 5.19
N GLY A 99 0.50 -19.64 5.38
CA GLY A 99 1.24 -20.60 6.16
C GLY A 99 0.81 -22.01 5.89
N ILE A 100 1.68 -22.94 6.24
CA ILE A 100 1.44 -24.37 6.14
C ILE A 100 1.78 -24.97 7.49
N ASP A 101 0.80 -25.66 8.09
CA ASP A 101 1.00 -26.47 9.28
C ASP A 101 0.93 -27.95 8.85
N LEU A 102 1.99 -28.70 9.12
CA LEU A 102 2.13 -30.11 8.77
C LEU A 102 1.87 -30.96 10.02
N TYR A 103 0.82 -31.76 9.96
CA TYR A 103 0.49 -32.79 10.95
C TYR A 103 1.00 -34.15 10.46
N GLN A 104 0.78 -35.21 11.22
CA GLN A 104 1.26 -36.55 10.84
C GLN A 104 0.42 -37.19 9.74
N ASP A 105 -0.85 -36.85 9.67
CA ASP A 105 -1.90 -37.44 8.84
C ASP A 105 -2.39 -36.48 7.74
N HIS A 106 -2.33 -35.18 8.00
CA HIS A 106 -2.80 -34.14 7.11
C HIS A 106 -1.90 -32.90 7.13
N PHE A 107 -2.12 -32.00 6.18
CA PHE A 107 -1.58 -30.65 6.23
C PHE A 107 -2.71 -29.61 6.19
N GLU A 108 -2.45 -28.48 6.80
CA GLU A 108 -3.34 -27.33 6.80
C GLU A 108 -2.67 -26.15 6.12
N LEU A 109 -3.30 -25.65 5.07
CA LEU A 109 -2.87 -24.46 4.34
C LEU A 109 -3.73 -23.29 4.76
N TYR A 110 -3.06 -22.26 5.27
CA TYR A 110 -3.61 -20.98 5.64
C TYR A 110 -3.34 -20.01 4.49
N ALA A 111 -4.39 -19.47 3.87
CA ALA A 111 -4.26 -18.45 2.83
C ALA A 111 -5.36 -17.41 2.98
N THR A 112 -4.98 -16.17 3.31
CA THR A 112 -5.87 -14.99 3.28
C THR A 112 -7.21 -15.24 3.98
N GLY A 113 -7.14 -15.74 5.22
CA GLY A 113 -8.32 -16.01 6.06
C GLY A 113 -9.11 -17.28 5.73
N LYS A 114 -8.69 -18.06 4.73
CA LYS A 114 -9.22 -19.40 4.45
C LYS A 114 -8.25 -20.47 4.95
N LYS A 115 -8.82 -21.51 5.56
CA LYS A 115 -8.12 -22.72 5.97
C LYS A 115 -8.51 -23.86 5.04
N GLN A 116 -7.54 -24.49 4.40
CA GLN A 116 -7.74 -25.72 3.64
C GLN A 116 -6.99 -26.85 4.32
N THR A 117 -7.69 -27.93 4.64
CA THR A 117 -7.09 -29.14 5.20
C THR A 117 -7.10 -30.21 4.14
N ALA A 118 -5.96 -30.84 3.88
CA ALA A 118 -5.85 -31.93 2.94
C ALA A 118 -5.11 -33.11 3.59
N GLN A 119 -5.66 -34.30 3.42
CA GLN A 119 -5.11 -35.54 3.95
C GLN A 119 -3.95 -36.00 3.06
N TYR A 120 -2.83 -36.46 3.64
CA TYR A 120 -1.71 -36.94 2.80
C TYR A 120 -2.10 -38.12 1.91
N ALA A 121 -3.06 -38.95 2.37
CA ALA A 121 -3.60 -40.06 1.60
C ALA A 121 -4.34 -39.63 0.32
N GLU A 122 -4.82 -38.38 0.25
CA GLU A 122 -5.57 -37.83 -0.88
C GLU A 122 -4.69 -37.06 -1.88
N VAL A 123 -3.43 -36.78 -1.52
CA VAL A 123 -2.51 -36.05 -2.41
C VAL A 123 -1.97 -37.00 -3.48
N GLN A 124 -2.59 -36.99 -4.66
CA GLN A 124 -2.27 -37.88 -5.78
C GLN A 124 -0.86 -37.67 -6.38
N SER A 125 -0.26 -36.48 -6.27
CA SER A 125 1.13 -36.26 -6.72
C SER A 125 1.72 -34.96 -6.14
N PHE A 126 2.97 -35.01 -5.67
CA PHE A 126 3.78 -33.83 -5.34
C PHE A 126 4.79 -33.49 -6.45
N ALA A 127 4.52 -33.91 -7.70
CA ALA A 127 5.43 -33.78 -8.84
C ALA A 127 5.27 -32.46 -9.59
#